data_AF-A0AA35TVT8-F1
#
_entry.id   AF-A0AA35TVT8-F1
#
_cell.length_a   1.000
_cell.length_b   1.000
_cell.length_c   1.000
_cell.angle_alpha   90.00
_cell.angle_beta   90.00
_cell.angle_gamma   90.00
#
_symmetry.space_group_name_H-M   'P 1'
#
loop_
_entity.id
_entity.type
_entity.pdbx_description
1 polymer ?
#
loop_
_entity_poly.entity_id
_entity_poly.type
_entity_poly.pdbx_seq_one_letter_code
_entity_poly.pdbx_strand_id
1 'polypeptide(L)'
;MATYFFNAVNIPTENRHIPQSTAVAHEEFCEQYEAAIVNAGGIDIQVLGIGIDGHIGFNEPSSSLGSRTRIKTLAQSTLKANASHFGGTVNAVPKMAITMGVGTIMEAKQCLLLANGESKAEAIAHAVEGPITAEVPASVLQMHPRTVVIIDEAAAAQLKRVDYYKQVYANKQKLLSQGH
;
A
#
# COMPACT_ATOMS: atom_id res chain seq x y z
N MET A 1 -0.69 -9.41 -12.29
CA MET A 1 -0.09 -8.32 -13.10
C MET A 1 -0.13 -8.59 -14.60
N ALA A 2 0.44 -9.70 -15.10
CA ALA A 2 0.44 -10.00 -16.56
C ALA A 2 -0.98 -9.99 -17.18
N THR A 3 -1.87 -10.86 -16.69
CA THR A 3 -3.23 -11.02 -17.24
C THR A 3 -4.11 -9.78 -17.10
N TYR A 4 -4.11 -9.15 -15.93
CA TYR A 4 -5.08 -8.09 -15.60
C TYR A 4 -4.60 -6.66 -15.89
N PHE A 5 -3.34 -6.47 -16.30
CA PHE A 5 -2.82 -5.13 -16.60
C PHE A 5 -1.78 -5.12 -17.71
N PHE A 6 -0.62 -5.75 -17.52
CA PHE A 6 0.51 -5.58 -18.45
C PHE A 6 0.24 -6.04 -19.88
N ASN A 7 -0.63 -7.03 -20.08
CA ASN A 7 -1.01 -7.49 -21.42
C ASN A 7 -2.07 -6.58 -22.10
N ALA A 8 -2.71 -5.69 -21.33
CA ALA A 8 -3.74 -4.78 -21.82
C ALA A 8 -3.19 -3.38 -22.13
N VAL A 9 -1.90 -3.12 -21.89
CA VAL A 9 -1.25 -1.81 -22.06
C VAL A 9 0.10 -1.93 -22.77
N ASN A 10 0.59 -0.83 -23.32
CA ASN A 10 1.82 -0.74 -24.11
C ASN A 10 3.08 -0.46 -23.27
N ILE A 11 3.20 -1.05 -22.07
CA ILE A 11 4.42 -0.90 -21.23
C ILE A 11 5.50 -1.90 -21.68
N PRO A 12 6.73 -1.47 -22.01
CA PRO A 12 7.83 -2.38 -22.35
C PRO A 12 8.18 -3.33 -21.18
N THR A 13 8.65 -4.54 -21.46
CA THR A 13 8.89 -5.56 -20.43
C THR A 13 10.03 -5.19 -19.50
N GLU A 14 11.06 -4.56 -20.04
CA GLU A 14 12.22 -4.02 -19.34
C GLU A 14 11.86 -2.94 -18.30
N ASN A 15 10.70 -2.30 -18.43
CA ASN A 15 10.18 -1.31 -17.49
C ASN A 15 9.22 -1.94 -16.45
N ARG A 16 9.10 -3.27 -16.39
CA ARG A 16 8.22 -4.00 -15.47
C ARG A 16 9.05 -4.66 -14.39
N HIS A 17 9.04 -4.09 -13.18
CA HIS A 17 9.81 -4.60 -12.04
C HIS A 17 8.86 -5.19 -10.99
N ILE A 18 8.88 -6.51 -10.82
CA ILE A 18 8.09 -7.21 -9.77
C ILE A 18 9.06 -7.85 -8.78
N PRO A 19 8.89 -7.67 -7.46
CA PRO A 19 9.66 -8.42 -6.46
C PRO A 19 9.44 -9.93 -6.61
N GLN A 20 10.51 -10.72 -6.67
CA GLN A 20 10.45 -12.17 -6.85
C GLN A 20 11.01 -12.90 -5.63
N SER A 21 10.16 -13.70 -4.97
CA SER A 21 10.55 -14.49 -3.79
C SER A 21 11.29 -15.79 -4.13
N THR A 22 11.63 -16.05 -5.40
CA THR A 22 12.35 -17.26 -5.84
C THR A 22 13.88 -17.10 -5.83
N ALA A 23 14.39 -15.91 -5.50
CA ALA A 23 15.84 -15.68 -5.41
C ALA A 23 16.43 -16.45 -4.21
N VAL A 24 17.53 -17.18 -4.40
CA VAL A 24 18.22 -17.89 -3.31
C VAL A 24 18.87 -16.91 -2.31
N ALA A 25 19.24 -15.72 -2.77
CA ALA A 25 19.80 -14.62 -1.98
C ALA A 25 18.78 -13.48 -1.85
N HIS A 26 17.81 -13.62 -0.94
CA HIS A 26 16.72 -12.64 -0.79
C HIS A 26 17.21 -11.24 -0.39
N GLU A 27 18.24 -11.13 0.44
CA GLU A 27 18.78 -9.84 0.89
C GLU A 27 19.39 -9.07 -0.28
N GLU A 28 20.27 -9.71 -1.05
CA GLU A 28 20.87 -9.13 -2.25
C GLU A 28 19.79 -8.71 -3.27
N PHE A 29 18.76 -9.53 -3.47
CA PHE A 29 17.63 -9.16 -4.33
C PHE A 29 16.93 -7.90 -3.83
N CYS A 30 16.70 -7.78 -2.52
CA CYS A 30 16.05 -6.61 -1.94
C CYS A 30 16.92 -5.35 -2.13
N GLU A 31 18.23 -5.44 -1.93
CA GLU A 31 19.18 -4.35 -2.17
C GLU A 31 19.20 -3.92 -3.65
N GLN A 32 19.24 -4.89 -4.57
CA GLN A 32 19.18 -4.62 -6.01
C GLN A 32 17.85 -3.94 -6.40
N TYR A 33 16.73 -4.34 -5.78
CA TYR A 33 15.43 -3.72 -6.02
C TYR A 33 15.40 -2.26 -5.55
N GLU A 34 15.97 -1.97 -4.37
CA GLU A 34 16.13 -0.60 -3.87
C GLU A 34 17.01 0.25 -4.78
N ALA A 35 18.15 -0.30 -5.21
CA ALA A 35 19.05 0.37 -6.14
C ALA A 35 18.37 0.66 -7.49
N ALA A 36 17.55 -0.27 -7.99
CA ALA A 36 16.79 -0.06 -9.22
C ALA A 36 15.79 1.10 -9.09
N ILE A 37 15.12 1.25 -7.95
CA ILE A 37 14.22 2.38 -7.68
C ILE A 37 15.00 3.70 -7.72
N VAL A 38 16.15 3.77 -7.04
CA VAL A 38 16.98 4.97 -7.02
C VAL A 38 17.51 5.32 -8.42
N ASN A 39 18.00 4.31 -9.15
CA ASN A 39 18.53 4.49 -10.51
C ASN A 39 17.44 4.95 -11.51
N ALA A 40 16.18 4.60 -11.26
CA ALA A 40 15.04 5.09 -12.03
C ALA A 40 14.61 6.53 -11.67
N GLY A 41 15.24 7.15 -10.66
CA GLY A 41 14.91 8.50 -10.18
C GLY A 41 13.86 8.53 -9.06
N GLY A 42 13.58 7.38 -8.43
CA GLY A 42 12.55 7.23 -7.41
C GLY A 42 11.17 6.92 -7.97
N ILE A 43 10.15 6.95 -7.11
CA ILE A 43 8.77 6.63 -7.46
C ILE A 43 7.95 7.92 -7.51
N ASP A 44 7.39 8.27 -8.65
CA ASP A 44 6.50 9.45 -8.75
C ASP A 44 5.16 9.22 -8.04
N ILE A 45 4.53 8.06 -8.28
CA ILE A 45 3.25 7.70 -7.70
C ILE A 45 3.30 6.26 -7.20
N GLN A 46 3.09 6.08 -5.90
CA GLN A 46 2.94 4.78 -5.26
C GLN A 46 1.46 4.48 -5.03
N VAL A 47 0.91 3.53 -5.79
CA VAL A 47 -0.46 3.04 -5.58
C VAL A 47 -0.43 1.95 -4.50
N LEU A 48 -1.32 2.07 -3.52
CA LEU A 48 -1.38 1.23 -2.34
C LEU A 48 -2.82 0.71 -2.13
N GLY A 49 -2.92 -0.52 -1.65
CA GLY A 49 -4.10 -1.00 -0.93
C GLY A 49 -3.82 -1.02 0.57
N ILE A 50 -4.87 -1.31 1.37
CA ILE A 50 -4.77 -1.48 2.82
C ILE A 50 -5.30 -2.84 3.28
N GLY A 51 -4.54 -3.50 4.15
CA GLY A 51 -4.96 -4.70 4.88
C GLY A 51 -6.13 -4.40 5.84
N ILE A 52 -6.85 -5.44 6.27
CA ILE A 52 -7.89 -5.26 7.32
C ILE A 52 -7.28 -4.85 8.68
N ASP A 53 -5.98 -5.11 8.87
CA ASP A 53 -5.16 -4.75 10.03
C ASP A 53 -4.33 -3.47 9.78
N GLY A 54 -4.56 -2.78 8.66
CA GLY A 54 -3.87 -1.53 8.36
C GLY A 54 -2.48 -1.66 7.74
N HIS A 55 -2.05 -2.86 7.31
CA HIS A 55 -0.79 -2.98 6.59
C HIS A 55 -0.85 -2.33 5.18
N ILE A 56 0.31 -1.85 4.71
CA ILE A 56 0.57 -1.45 3.32
C ILE A 56 1.70 -2.32 2.74
N GLY A 57 1.55 -2.81 1.52
CA GLY A 57 2.39 -3.92 1.03
C GLY A 57 2.14 -5.17 1.87
N PHE A 58 3.21 -5.86 2.31
CA PHE A 58 3.15 -6.89 3.36
C PHE A 58 3.86 -6.43 4.65
N ASN A 59 3.85 -5.12 4.91
CA ASN A 59 4.33 -4.56 6.17
C ASN A 59 3.26 -4.81 7.24
N GLU A 60 3.21 -6.03 7.75
CA GLU A 60 2.32 -6.47 8.84
C GLU A 60 2.47 -5.58 10.10
N PRO A 61 1.49 -5.57 11.02
CA PRO A 61 1.61 -4.92 12.31
C PRO A 61 2.95 -5.21 13.01
N SER A 62 3.47 -4.21 13.72
CA SER A 62 4.82 -4.13 14.31
C SER A 62 5.99 -3.96 13.32
N SER A 63 5.73 -3.83 12.01
CA SER A 63 6.79 -3.52 11.04
C SER A 63 7.38 -2.13 11.29
N SER A 64 8.72 -2.03 11.28
CA SER A 64 9.41 -0.74 11.39
C SER A 64 8.89 0.25 10.34
N LEU A 65 8.51 1.45 10.78
CA LEU A 65 8.06 2.53 9.91
C LEU A 65 9.19 3.10 9.04
N GLY A 66 10.45 2.83 9.40
CA GLY A 66 11.63 3.16 8.59
C GLY A 66 12.17 1.97 7.78
N SER A 67 11.41 0.89 7.64
CA SER A 67 11.90 -0.32 6.98
C SER A 67 12.20 -0.13 5.49
N ARG A 68 13.18 -0.89 4.97
CA ARG A 68 13.45 -1.08 3.54
C ARG A 68 12.81 -2.36 3.01
N THR A 69 12.93 -2.55 1.69
CA THR A 69 12.54 -3.78 1.00
C THR A 69 13.19 -4.97 1.67
N ARG A 70 12.38 -5.98 2.01
CA ARG A 70 12.82 -7.16 2.76
C ARG A 70 11.86 -8.33 2.60
N ILE A 71 12.30 -9.50 3.03
CA ILE A 71 11.41 -10.63 3.29
C ILE A 71 10.59 -10.41 4.56
N LYS A 72 9.30 -10.71 4.50
CA LYS A 72 8.40 -10.68 5.66
C LYS A 72 7.60 -11.98 5.76
N THR A 73 7.53 -12.51 6.96
CA THR A 73 6.58 -13.56 7.32
C THR A 73 5.18 -12.96 7.36
N LEU A 74 4.24 -13.62 6.68
CA LEU A 74 2.85 -13.19 6.61
C LEU A 74 2.11 -13.56 7.90
N ALA A 75 1.27 -12.65 8.38
CA ALA A 75 0.41 -12.89 9.53
C ALA A 75 -0.71 -13.89 9.19
N GLN A 76 -1.26 -14.55 10.22
CA GLN A 76 -2.37 -15.50 10.03
C GLN A 76 -3.61 -14.83 9.41
N SER A 77 -3.88 -13.55 9.73
CA SER A 77 -4.91 -12.73 9.09
C SER A 77 -4.69 -12.66 7.57
N THR A 78 -3.48 -12.31 7.16
CA THR A 78 -3.06 -12.19 5.75
C THR A 78 -3.15 -13.53 5.02
N LEU A 79 -2.72 -14.63 5.64
CA LEU A 79 -2.85 -15.96 5.03
C LEU A 79 -4.31 -16.35 4.81
N LYS A 80 -5.18 -16.11 5.79
CA LYS A 80 -6.63 -16.39 5.67
C LYS A 80 -7.28 -15.51 4.59
N ALA A 81 -6.96 -14.22 4.55
CA ALA A 81 -7.49 -13.29 3.57
C ALA A 81 -7.09 -13.66 2.12
N ASN A 82 -5.96 -14.33 1.95
CA ASN A 82 -5.47 -14.75 0.63
C ASN A 82 -5.84 -16.19 0.25
N ALA A 83 -6.35 -17.02 1.16
CA ALA A 83 -6.57 -18.45 0.92
C ALA A 83 -7.43 -18.74 -0.32
N SER A 84 -8.46 -17.93 -0.60
CA SER A 84 -9.31 -18.08 -1.79
C SER A 84 -8.52 -17.96 -3.11
N HIS A 85 -7.45 -17.16 -3.13
CA HIS A 85 -6.57 -16.99 -4.30
C HIS A 85 -5.58 -18.15 -4.47
N PHE A 86 -5.39 -18.99 -3.44
CA PHE A 86 -4.44 -20.10 -3.42
C PHE A 86 -5.16 -21.42 -3.14
N GLY A 87 -6.16 -21.77 -3.95
CA GLY A 87 -6.84 -23.07 -3.86
C GLY A 87 -7.70 -23.27 -2.60
N GLY A 88 -8.10 -22.18 -1.94
CA GLY A 88 -9.06 -22.19 -0.83
C GLY A 88 -8.50 -22.61 0.52
N THR A 89 -7.19 -22.87 0.66
CA THR A 89 -6.58 -23.32 1.92
C THR A 89 -5.42 -22.45 2.34
N VAL A 90 -5.34 -22.16 3.64
CA VAL A 90 -4.24 -21.38 4.25
C VAL A 90 -2.87 -22.02 4.00
N ASN A 91 -2.80 -23.35 3.97
CA ASN A 91 -1.56 -24.09 3.76
C ASN A 91 -0.97 -23.93 2.36
N ALA A 92 -1.80 -23.60 1.37
CA ALA A 92 -1.36 -23.37 0.00
C ALA A 92 -0.86 -21.93 -0.24
N VAL A 93 -1.07 -21.02 0.71
CA VAL A 93 -0.56 -19.65 0.64
C VAL A 93 0.93 -19.63 1.01
N PRO A 94 1.81 -18.98 0.23
CA PRO A 94 3.20 -18.75 0.61
C PRO A 94 3.29 -18.06 1.98
N LYS A 95 4.12 -18.58 2.88
CA LYS A 95 4.25 -18.06 4.26
C LYS A 95 5.09 -16.78 4.36
N MET A 96 5.85 -16.48 3.31
CA MET A 96 6.74 -15.33 3.24
C MET A 96 6.55 -14.61 1.91
N ALA A 97 6.76 -13.30 1.94
CA ALA A 97 6.75 -12.46 0.74
C ALA A 97 7.91 -11.46 0.80
N ILE A 98 8.43 -11.08 -0.37
CA ILE A 98 9.24 -9.86 -0.48
C ILE A 98 8.30 -8.68 -0.59
N THR A 99 8.55 -7.64 0.19
CA THR A 99 7.74 -6.43 0.20
C THR A 99 8.64 -5.20 0.27
N MET A 100 8.26 -4.15 -0.46
CA MET A 100 8.83 -2.82 -0.22
C MET A 100 8.59 -2.42 1.23
N GLY A 101 9.62 -1.84 1.85
CA GLY A 101 9.50 -1.36 3.21
C GLY A 101 8.63 -0.11 3.31
N VAL A 102 8.22 0.20 4.54
CA VAL A 102 7.43 1.41 4.82
C VAL A 102 8.22 2.67 4.45
N GLY A 103 9.52 2.71 4.77
CA GLY A 103 10.40 3.82 4.40
C GLY A 103 10.52 3.97 2.88
N THR A 104 10.67 2.86 2.16
CA THR A 104 10.71 2.86 0.69
C THR A 104 9.42 3.41 0.08
N ILE A 105 8.25 3.03 0.61
CA ILE A 105 6.95 3.55 0.16
C ILE A 105 6.86 5.07 0.40
N MET A 106 7.36 5.54 1.54
CA MET A 106 7.32 6.94 1.95
C MET A 106 8.28 7.85 1.16
N GLU A 107 9.19 7.29 0.38
CA GLU A 107 10.08 8.04 -0.53
C GLU A 107 9.41 8.40 -1.87
N ALA A 108 8.21 7.89 -2.14
CA ALA A 108 7.47 8.26 -3.33
C ALA A 108 7.11 9.76 -3.33
N LYS A 109 7.00 10.40 -4.50
CA LYS A 109 6.55 11.82 -4.56
C LYS A 109 5.06 11.97 -4.19
N GLN A 110 4.26 10.93 -4.42
CA GLN A 110 2.85 10.86 -4.03
C GLN A 110 2.46 9.42 -3.66
N CYS A 111 1.74 9.26 -2.56
CA CYS A 111 1.07 8.01 -2.21
C CYS A 111 -0.43 8.07 -2.54
N LEU A 112 -0.96 7.06 -3.21
CA LEU A 112 -2.37 6.90 -3.51
C LEU A 112 -2.90 5.63 -2.84
N LEU A 113 -3.63 5.79 -1.74
CA LEU A 113 -4.23 4.68 -1.00
C LEU A 113 -5.66 4.42 -1.49
N LEU A 114 -5.95 3.18 -1.88
CA LEU A 114 -7.26 2.72 -2.33
C LEU A 114 -7.84 1.70 -1.34
N ALA A 115 -9.09 1.88 -0.93
CA ALA A 115 -9.82 0.87 -0.17
C ALA A 115 -11.30 0.84 -0.54
N ASN A 116 -11.93 -0.33 -0.43
CA ASN A 116 -13.35 -0.50 -0.74
C ASN A 116 -13.97 -1.53 0.22
N GLY A 117 -15.20 -1.27 0.64
CA GLY A 117 -16.02 -2.18 1.44
C GLY A 117 -15.83 -2.04 2.96
N GLU A 118 -16.87 -2.43 3.70
CA GLU A 118 -16.98 -2.29 5.15
C GLU A 118 -15.84 -2.98 5.93
N SER A 119 -15.31 -4.08 5.40
CA SER A 119 -14.16 -4.80 5.98
C SER A 119 -12.90 -3.94 6.15
N LYS A 120 -12.84 -2.77 5.49
CA LYS A 120 -11.72 -1.82 5.54
C LYS A 120 -11.98 -0.64 6.46
N ALA A 121 -13.19 -0.48 6.99
CA ALA A 121 -13.61 0.72 7.70
C ALA A 121 -12.75 1.02 8.94
N GLU A 122 -12.47 0.00 9.76
CA GLU A 122 -11.63 0.14 10.95
C GLU A 122 -10.17 0.50 10.58
N ALA A 123 -9.59 -0.21 9.61
CA ALA A 123 -8.23 0.05 9.15
C ALA A 123 -8.08 1.48 8.59
N ILE A 124 -9.07 1.95 7.82
CA ILE A 124 -9.10 3.32 7.31
C ILE A 124 -9.23 4.34 8.45
N ALA A 125 -10.12 4.11 9.41
CA ALA A 125 -10.27 5.00 10.55
C ALA A 125 -8.96 5.11 11.34
N HIS A 126 -8.30 4.00 11.64
CA HIS A 126 -7.01 4.00 12.33
C HIS A 126 -5.89 4.63 11.50
N ALA A 127 -5.83 4.37 10.19
CA ALA A 127 -4.79 4.92 9.33
C ALA A 127 -4.92 6.43 9.14
N VAL A 128 -6.15 6.96 9.05
CA VAL A 128 -6.41 8.37 8.72
C VAL A 128 -6.59 9.25 9.94
N GLU A 129 -7.25 8.75 11.00
CA GLU A 129 -7.61 9.53 12.19
C GLU A 129 -6.94 9.04 13.48
N GLY A 130 -6.31 7.87 13.46
CA GLY A 130 -5.60 7.28 14.59
C GLY A 130 -4.18 7.83 14.79
N PRO A 131 -3.49 7.40 15.86
CA PRO A 131 -2.09 7.75 16.08
C PRO A 131 -1.18 7.11 15.03
N ILE A 132 -0.04 7.75 14.75
CA ILE A 132 1.02 7.14 13.94
C ILE A 132 1.67 6.02 14.78
N THR A 133 1.54 4.78 14.32
CA THR A 133 2.03 3.59 15.03
C THR A 133 2.45 2.48 14.06
N ALA A 134 3.45 1.70 14.46
CA ALA A 134 3.85 0.49 13.74
C ALA A 134 2.79 -0.62 13.81
N GLU A 135 1.83 -0.53 14.73
CA GLU A 135 0.68 -1.45 14.79
C GLU A 135 -0.25 -1.29 13.60
N VAL A 136 -0.36 -0.07 13.06
CA VAL A 136 -1.16 0.27 11.87
C VAL A 136 -0.23 0.94 10.87
N PRO A 137 0.57 0.19 10.09
CA PRO A 137 1.63 0.77 9.27
C PRO A 137 1.14 1.84 8.26
N ALA A 138 -0.09 1.74 7.75
CA ALA A 138 -0.72 2.77 6.93
C ALA A 138 -0.82 4.14 7.61
N SER A 139 -0.84 4.21 8.94
CA SER A 139 -0.91 5.47 9.70
C SER A 139 0.28 6.40 9.44
N VAL A 140 1.44 5.86 9.02
CA VAL A 140 2.60 6.68 8.65
C VAL A 140 2.31 7.62 7.48
N LEU A 141 1.32 7.31 6.63
CA LEU A 141 0.95 8.12 5.47
C LEU A 141 0.45 9.51 5.88
N GLN A 142 0.07 9.70 7.16
CA GLN A 142 -0.23 11.01 7.74
C GLN A 142 1.01 11.95 7.75
N MET A 143 2.22 11.38 7.77
CA MET A 143 3.48 12.13 7.72
C MET A 143 3.98 12.39 6.31
N HIS A 144 3.37 11.75 5.30
CA HIS A 144 3.80 11.90 3.92
C HIS A 144 3.32 13.25 3.37
N PRO A 145 4.18 14.03 2.69
CA PRO A 145 3.82 15.37 2.22
C PRO A 145 2.67 15.38 1.20
N ARG A 146 2.41 14.25 0.55
CA ARG A 146 1.39 14.13 -0.50
C ARG A 146 0.73 12.76 -0.53
N THR A 147 -0.26 12.56 0.33
CA THR A 147 -1.12 11.35 0.32
C THR A 147 -2.51 11.69 -0.19
N VAL A 148 -3.05 10.83 -1.05
CA VAL A 148 -4.46 10.85 -1.46
C VAL A 148 -5.08 9.52 -1.06
N VAL A 149 -6.19 9.58 -0.33
CA VAL A 149 -6.95 8.40 0.10
C VAL A 149 -8.26 8.38 -0.69
N ILE A 150 -8.49 7.33 -1.47
CA ILE A 150 -9.72 7.12 -2.24
C ILE A 150 -10.43 5.89 -1.69
N ILE A 151 -11.62 6.11 -1.15
CA ILE A 151 -12.44 5.09 -0.49
C ILE A 151 -13.91 5.23 -0.88
N ASP A 152 -14.66 4.14 -0.76
CA ASP A 152 -16.13 4.18 -0.84
C ASP A 152 -16.76 4.51 0.51
N GLU A 153 -18.07 4.75 0.52
CA GLU A 153 -18.81 5.08 1.75
C GLU A 153 -18.74 3.94 2.78
N ALA A 154 -18.69 2.68 2.35
CA ALA A 154 -18.59 1.54 3.25
C ALA A 154 -17.23 1.49 3.98
N ALA A 155 -16.11 1.73 3.27
CA ALA A 155 -14.80 1.87 3.91
C ALA A 155 -14.65 3.17 4.70
N ALA A 156 -15.51 4.17 4.49
CA ALA A 156 -15.55 5.40 5.28
C ALA A 156 -16.41 5.30 6.55
N ALA A 157 -17.14 4.20 6.76
CA ALA A 157 -18.21 4.10 7.76
C ALA A 157 -17.78 4.35 9.22
N GLN A 158 -16.48 4.19 9.54
CA GLN A 158 -15.94 4.42 10.89
C GLN A 158 -15.15 5.73 11.03
N LEU A 159 -15.04 6.54 9.97
CA LEU A 159 -14.41 7.86 10.06
C LEU A 159 -15.30 8.82 10.86
N LYS A 160 -14.71 9.58 11.78
CA LYS A 160 -15.42 10.56 12.61
C LYS A 160 -15.56 11.91 11.90
N ARG A 161 -14.73 12.18 10.89
CA ARG A 161 -14.63 13.50 10.22
C ARG A 161 -15.07 13.46 8.75
N VAL A 162 -15.94 12.54 8.35
CA VAL A 162 -16.41 12.39 6.95
C VAL A 162 -16.90 13.70 6.35
N ASP A 163 -17.75 14.44 7.07
CA ASP A 163 -18.30 15.72 6.59
C ASP A 163 -17.20 16.76 6.33
N TYR A 164 -16.20 16.82 7.22
CA TYR A 164 -15.04 17.68 7.05
C TYR A 164 -14.25 17.32 5.79
N TYR A 165 -13.98 16.02 5.56
CA TYR A 165 -13.26 15.58 4.35
C TYR A 165 -14.03 15.88 3.07
N LYS A 166 -15.35 15.67 3.06
CA LYS A 166 -16.22 16.03 1.93
C LYS A 166 -16.19 17.54 1.65
N GLN A 167 -16.23 18.36 2.70
CA GLN A 167 -16.13 19.82 2.58
C GLN A 167 -14.77 20.26 2.03
N VAL A 168 -13.66 19.71 2.54
CA VAL A 168 -12.30 19.97 2.06
C VAL A 168 -12.19 19.64 0.57
N TYR A 169 -12.68 18.48 0.15
CA TYR A 169 -12.66 18.08 -1.25
C TYR A 169 -13.49 19.03 -2.13
N ALA A 170 -14.73 19.35 -1.74
CA ALA A 170 -15.58 20.27 -2.49
C ALA A 170 -14.96 21.66 -2.64
N ASN A 171 -14.33 22.19 -1.58
CA ASN A 171 -13.66 23.48 -1.63
C ASN A 171 -12.41 23.45 -2.54
N LYS A 172 -11.63 22.37 -2.50
CA LYS A 172 -10.49 22.18 -3.40
C LYS A 172 -10.93 22.15 -4.87
N GLN A 173 -12.02 21.45 -5.20
CA GLN A 173 -12.54 21.41 -6.57
C GLN A 173 -12.99 22.81 -7.05
N LYS A 174 -13.66 23.57 -6.19
CA LYS A 174 -14.03 24.97 -6.50
C LYS A 174 -12.80 25.81 -6.80
N LEU A 175 -11.76 25.74 -5.97
CA LEU A 175 -10.51 26.47 -6.19
C LEU A 175 -9.87 26.12 -7.54
N LEU A 176 -9.77 24.83 -7.86
CA LEU A 176 -9.18 24.38 -9.13
C LEU A 176 -10.00 24.81 -10.36
N SER A 177 -11.33 24.83 -10.25
CA SER A 177 -12.20 25.30 -11.33
C SER A 177 -12.11 26.81 -11.60
N GLN A 178 -11.56 27.58 -10.66
CA GLN A 178 -11.39 29.03 -10.78
C GLN A 178 -10.07 29.43 -11.48
N GLY A 179 -9.25 28.47 -11.91
CA GLY A 179 -8.07 28.72 -12.75
C GLY A 179 -6.86 29.30 -12.01
N HIS A 180 -6.78 29.11 -10.70
CA HIS A 180 -5.59 29.40 -9.88
C HIS A 180 -4.66 28.19 -9.78
#